data_AF-W5MHH3-F1
#
_entry.id   AF-W5MHH3-F1
#
_cell.length_a   1.000
_cell.length_b   1.000
_cell.length_c   1.000
_cell.angle_alpha   90.00
_cell.angle_beta   90.00
_cell.angle_gamma   90.00
#
_symmetry.space_group_name_H-M   'P 1'
#
loop_
_entity.id
_entity.type
_entity.pdbx_description
1 polymer ?
#
loop_
_entity_poly.entity_id
_entity_poly.type
_entity_poly.pdbx_seq_one_letter_code
_entity_poly.pdbx_strand_id
1 'polypeptide(L)'
;ENTRARSDDFAEKNSLPKYEYVLHPRTTGFTFIVDTLRRGDNLDAIHDITVAYPQNVPQTERHLLAGVFPREIHFHVSRHPVSTLPTGAPQLQAWCQERWGEKERRLQDFYTGGRCFDASGRSRIPPCKSERRVQLIQAASLLYWSAFIALSCAGLLLSPALRAFFLLVVLFFLGQQRAVGGVELLELACHRR
;
A
#
# COMPACT_ATOMS: atom_id res chain seq x y z
N GLU A 1 -7.71 -14.69 -10.17
CA GLU A 1 -8.26 -15.10 -11.48
C GLU A 1 -9.38 -14.20 -11.99
N ASN A 2 -10.39 -13.85 -11.16
CA ASN A 2 -11.52 -13.02 -11.59
C ASN A 2 -11.13 -11.62 -12.14
N THR A 3 -10.10 -10.97 -11.60
CA THR A 3 -9.70 -9.61 -12.00
C THR A 3 -9.02 -9.52 -13.37
N ARG A 4 -8.20 -10.51 -13.74
CA ARG A 4 -7.56 -10.57 -15.07
C ARG A 4 -8.60 -10.79 -16.16
N ALA A 5 -9.49 -11.77 -15.98
CA ALA A 5 -10.58 -12.03 -16.91
C ALA A 5 -11.44 -10.78 -17.16
N ARG A 6 -11.82 -10.03 -16.11
CA ARG A 6 -12.57 -8.78 -16.25
C ARG A 6 -11.81 -7.67 -16.98
N SER A 7 -10.48 -7.67 -16.88
CA SER A 7 -9.62 -6.74 -17.63
C SER A 7 -9.54 -7.14 -19.10
N ASP A 8 -9.44 -8.44 -19.39
CA ASP A 8 -9.41 -8.96 -20.75
C ASP A 8 -10.74 -8.73 -21.48
N ASP A 9 -11.87 -8.96 -20.81
CA ASP A 9 -13.21 -8.63 -21.34
C ASP A 9 -13.35 -7.14 -21.65
N PHE A 10 -12.76 -6.29 -20.81
CA PHE A 10 -12.73 -4.85 -21.04
C PHE A 10 -11.85 -4.50 -22.24
N ALA A 11 -10.70 -5.15 -22.38
CA ALA A 11 -9.80 -4.95 -23.52
C ALA A 11 -10.48 -5.33 -24.84
N GLU A 12 -11.13 -6.50 -24.89
CA GLU A 12 -11.87 -6.97 -26.07
C GLU A 12 -12.98 -6.00 -26.48
N LYS A 13 -13.81 -5.57 -25.52
CA LYS A 13 -14.92 -4.63 -25.77
C LYS A 13 -14.48 -3.27 -26.31
N ASN A 14 -13.25 -2.85 -25.99
CA ASN A 14 -12.70 -1.56 -26.40
C ASN A 14 -11.61 -1.70 -27.48
N SER A 15 -11.46 -2.89 -28.06
CA SER A 15 -10.43 -3.20 -29.07
C SER A 15 -9.00 -2.84 -28.64
N LEU A 16 -8.70 -3.03 -27.35
CA LEU A 16 -7.37 -2.84 -26.76
C LEU A 16 -6.61 -4.17 -26.71
N PRO A 17 -5.26 -4.14 -26.73
CA PRO A 17 -4.45 -5.34 -26.52
C PRO A 17 -4.69 -5.91 -25.12
N LYS A 18 -4.62 -7.23 -24.99
CA LYS A 18 -4.62 -7.90 -23.69
C LYS A 18 -3.26 -7.73 -23.03
N TYR A 19 -3.26 -7.38 -21.75
CA TYR A 19 -2.06 -7.22 -20.96
C TYR A 19 -1.87 -8.45 -20.05
N GLU A 20 -0.63 -8.87 -19.90
CA GLU A 20 -0.23 -10.03 -19.13
C GLU A 20 0.30 -9.65 -17.74
N TYR A 21 1.05 -8.54 -17.65
CA TYR A 21 1.72 -8.12 -16.43
C TYR A 21 0.99 -7.00 -15.68
N VAL A 22 0.13 -6.24 -16.35
CA VAL A 22 -0.75 -5.22 -15.73
C VAL A 22 -2.22 -5.41 -16.12
N LEU A 23 -3.12 -4.82 -15.33
CA LEU A 23 -4.54 -4.68 -15.68
C LEU A 23 -4.78 -3.32 -16.32
N HIS A 24 -5.76 -3.23 -17.23
CA HIS A 24 -6.13 -1.96 -17.86
C HIS A 24 -6.59 -0.93 -16.82
N PRO A 25 -6.13 0.34 -16.90
CA PRO A 25 -6.47 1.35 -15.92
C PRO A 25 -7.93 1.79 -16.05
N ARG A 26 -8.55 2.12 -14.91
CA ARG A 26 -9.80 2.87 -14.86
C ARG A 26 -9.48 4.36 -14.83
N THR A 27 -9.65 5.02 -15.97
CA THR A 27 -9.16 6.39 -16.19
C THR A 27 -10.10 7.47 -15.64
N THR A 28 -11.39 7.20 -15.49
CA THR A 28 -12.39 8.19 -15.05
C THR A 28 -12.08 8.78 -13.66
N GLY A 29 -11.73 7.93 -12.70
CA GLY A 29 -11.36 8.40 -11.35
C GLY A 29 -10.03 9.15 -11.36
N PHE A 30 -9.07 8.69 -12.16
CA PHE A 30 -7.78 9.34 -12.33
C PHE A 30 -7.93 10.77 -12.90
N THR A 31 -8.67 10.93 -14.00
CA THR A 31 -8.87 12.25 -14.63
C THR A 31 -9.59 13.21 -13.70
N PHE A 32 -10.61 12.74 -12.96
CA PHE A 32 -11.33 13.54 -11.97
C PHE A 32 -10.43 14.03 -10.83
N ILE A 33 -9.60 13.14 -10.27
CA ILE A 33 -8.68 13.49 -9.16
C ILE A 33 -7.64 14.51 -9.64
N VAL A 34 -7.01 14.28 -10.79
CA VAL A 34 -6.00 15.19 -11.35
C VAL A 34 -6.59 16.57 -11.62
N ASP A 35 -7.78 16.64 -12.22
CA ASP A 35 -8.46 17.90 -12.48
C ASP A 35 -8.82 18.65 -11.20
N THR A 36 -9.38 17.95 -10.21
CA THR A 36 -9.79 18.55 -8.93
C THR A 36 -8.57 19.10 -8.17
N LEU A 37 -7.48 18.34 -8.11
CA LEU A 37 -6.26 18.77 -7.41
C LEU A 37 -5.56 19.93 -8.14
N ARG A 38 -5.60 19.98 -9.48
CA ARG A 38 -5.09 21.13 -10.24
C ARG A 38 -5.89 22.40 -9.97
N ARG A 39 -7.23 22.31 -9.92
CA ARG A 39 -8.08 23.47 -9.63
C ARG A 39 -7.83 24.06 -8.24
N GLY A 40 -7.42 23.24 -7.28
CA GLY A 40 -7.07 23.67 -5.93
C GLY A 40 -5.59 24.04 -5.73
N ASP A 41 -4.77 24.07 -6.80
CA ASP A 41 -3.31 24.26 -6.73
C ASP A 41 -2.60 23.30 -5.75
N ASN A 42 -3.14 22.08 -5.62
CA ASN A 42 -2.68 21.05 -4.68
C ASN A 42 -1.97 19.88 -5.38
N LEU A 43 -1.57 20.05 -6.65
CA LEU A 43 -0.90 19.02 -7.45
C LEU A 43 0.45 19.49 -7.98
N ASP A 44 1.54 19.06 -7.34
CA ASP A 44 2.91 19.32 -7.80
C ASP A 44 3.36 18.31 -8.88
N ALA A 45 3.22 17.01 -8.62
CA ALA A 45 3.62 15.96 -9.55
C ALA A 45 2.89 14.64 -9.33
N ILE A 46 2.81 13.83 -10.38
CA ILE A 46 2.37 12.43 -10.32
C ILE A 46 3.61 11.55 -10.25
N HIS A 47 3.68 10.71 -9.22
CA HIS A 47 4.73 9.71 -9.07
C HIS A 47 4.23 8.38 -9.64
N ASP A 48 4.77 8.00 -10.79
CA ASP A 48 4.53 6.71 -11.40
C ASP A 48 5.49 5.65 -10.83
N ILE A 49 4.95 4.68 -10.12
CA ILE A 49 5.71 3.61 -9.46
C ILE A 49 5.36 2.28 -10.10
N THR A 50 6.37 1.56 -10.58
CA THR A 50 6.27 0.17 -11.05
C THR A 50 7.05 -0.71 -10.09
N VAL A 51 6.40 -1.74 -9.57
CA VAL A 51 6.99 -2.67 -8.61
C VAL A 51 7.07 -4.04 -9.25
N ALA A 52 8.25 -4.66 -9.23
CA ALA A 52 8.46 -6.02 -9.70
C ALA A 52 9.01 -6.91 -8.58
N TYR A 53 8.53 -8.15 -8.58
CA TYR A 53 8.87 -9.16 -7.59
C TYR A 53 9.51 -10.35 -8.32
N PRO A 54 10.85 -10.47 -8.31
CA PRO A 54 11.53 -11.51 -9.07
C PRO A 54 11.32 -12.92 -8.49
N GLN A 55 11.03 -13.03 -7.19
CA GLN A 55 10.79 -14.30 -6.51
C GLN A 55 9.73 -14.13 -5.42
N ASN A 56 8.93 -15.17 -5.20
CA ASN A 56 8.04 -15.33 -4.06
C ASN A 56 7.06 -14.15 -3.85
N VAL A 57 6.03 -14.06 -4.70
CA VAL A 57 4.91 -13.14 -4.46
C VAL A 57 3.93 -13.78 -3.48
N PRO A 58 3.76 -13.25 -2.25
CA PRO A 58 2.75 -13.77 -1.33
C PRO A 58 1.36 -13.43 -1.88
N GLN A 59 0.70 -14.43 -2.46
CA GLN A 59 -0.66 -14.29 -3.02
C GLN A 59 -1.75 -14.56 -1.97
N THR A 60 -1.39 -15.23 -0.86
CA THR A 60 -2.34 -15.66 0.17
C THR A 60 -1.80 -15.39 1.56
N GLU A 61 -2.70 -15.25 2.53
CA GLU A 61 -2.37 -15.11 3.94
C GLU A 61 -1.54 -16.29 4.47
N ARG A 62 -1.74 -17.49 3.89
CA ARG A 62 -0.93 -18.66 4.21
C ARG A 62 0.54 -18.47 3.87
N HIS A 63 0.86 -17.74 2.80
CA HIS A 63 2.26 -17.43 2.46
C HIS A 63 2.90 -16.51 3.51
N LEU A 64 2.12 -15.59 4.08
CA LEU A 64 2.57 -14.73 5.18
C LEU A 64 2.88 -15.55 6.44
N LEU A 65 1.98 -16.46 6.82
CA LEU A 65 2.17 -17.35 7.97
C LEU A 65 3.34 -18.33 7.77
N ALA A 66 3.56 -18.80 6.55
CA ALA A 66 4.68 -19.67 6.19
C ALA A 66 6.03 -18.93 6.11
N GLY A 67 6.06 -17.61 6.30
CA GLY A 67 7.28 -16.82 6.19
C GLY A 67 7.82 -16.69 4.76
N VAL A 68 6.99 -16.93 3.75
CA VAL A 68 7.38 -16.83 2.33
C VAL A 68 7.30 -15.37 1.92
N PHE A 69 8.41 -14.66 2.14
CA PHE A 69 8.57 -13.26 1.76
C PHE A 69 9.52 -13.10 0.56
N PRO A 70 9.29 -12.11 -0.31
CA PRO A 70 10.21 -11.77 -1.38
C PRO A 70 11.52 -11.27 -0.76
N ARG A 71 12.66 -11.85 -1.17
CA ARG A 71 13.98 -11.45 -0.67
C ARG A 71 14.44 -10.12 -1.24
N GLU A 72 13.93 -9.77 -2.42
CA GLU A 72 14.24 -8.54 -3.12
C GLU A 72 12.98 -8.01 -3.81
N ILE A 73 12.87 -6.69 -3.89
CA ILE A 73 11.78 -5.98 -4.56
C ILE A 73 12.42 -4.87 -5.38
N HIS A 74 12.04 -4.79 -6.65
CA HIS A 74 12.58 -3.79 -7.56
C HIS A 74 11.52 -2.70 -7.75
N PHE A 75 11.95 -1.45 -7.59
CA PHE A 75 11.12 -0.27 -7.80
C PHE A 75 11.66 0.50 -8.99
N HIS A 76 10.78 0.83 -9.93
CA HIS A 76 11.02 1.84 -10.94
C HIS A 76 10.10 3.02 -10.65
N VAL A 77 10.70 4.17 -10.35
CA VAL A 77 10.00 5.38 -9.96
C VAL A 77 10.25 6.46 -11.00
N SER A 78 9.18 7.02 -11.55
CA SER A 78 9.21 8.15 -12.47
C SER A 78 8.36 9.27 -11.91
N ARG A 79 8.89 10.50 -11.91
CA ARG A 79 8.17 11.69 -11.47
C ARG A 79 7.73 12.48 -12.70
N HIS A 80 6.43 12.77 -12.79
CA HIS A 80 5.83 13.59 -13.83
C HIS A 80 5.33 14.91 -13.23
N PRO A 81 6.07 16.03 -13.38
CA PRO A 81 5.62 17.34 -12.92
C PRO A 81 4.29 17.72 -13.54
N VAL A 82 3.45 18.46 -12.80
CA VAL A 82 2.13 18.88 -13.29
C VAL A 82 2.20 19.66 -14.60
N SER A 83 3.28 20.42 -14.83
CA SER A 83 3.54 21.18 -16.05
C SER A 83 3.72 20.31 -17.30
N THR A 84 4.10 19.04 -17.12
CA THR A 84 4.30 18.09 -18.23
C THR A 84 3.04 17.30 -18.58
N LEU A 85 2.02 17.36 -17.72
CA LEU A 85 0.81 16.60 -17.91
C LEU A 85 -0.13 17.31 -18.90
N PRO A 86 -0.82 16.56 -19.77
CA PRO A 86 -1.77 17.15 -20.69
C PRO A 86 -2.95 17.81 -19.96
N THR A 87 -3.62 18.72 -20.67
CA THR A 87 -4.79 19.44 -20.16
C THR A 87 -6.07 18.85 -20.76
N GLY A 88 -7.08 18.67 -19.93
CA GLY A 88 -8.37 18.10 -20.34
C GLY A 88 -8.47 16.59 -20.11
N ALA A 89 -9.69 16.17 -19.78
CA ALA A 89 -10.01 14.78 -19.44
C ALA A 89 -9.63 13.73 -20.52
N PRO A 90 -9.92 13.92 -21.82
CA PRO A 90 -9.62 12.90 -22.81
C PRO A 90 -8.11 12.70 -23.03
N GLN A 91 -7.34 13.78 -22.99
CA GLN A 91 -5.89 13.71 -23.15
C GLN A 91 -5.23 13.08 -21.92
N LEU A 92 -5.73 13.37 -20.72
CA LEU A 92 -5.27 12.72 -19.48
C LEU A 92 -5.60 11.23 -19.45
N GLN A 93 -6.75 10.84 -19.99
CA GLN A 93 -7.11 9.44 -20.15
C GLN A 93 -6.13 8.72 -21.08
N ALA A 94 -5.84 9.30 -22.26
CA ALA A 94 -4.88 8.73 -23.20
C ALA A 94 -3.47 8.63 -22.59
N TRP A 95 -3.04 9.68 -21.88
CA TRP A 95 -1.77 9.68 -21.15
C TRP A 95 -1.69 8.56 -20.11
N CYS A 96 -2.76 8.35 -19.34
CA CYS A 96 -2.83 7.27 -18.35
C CYS A 96 -2.75 5.89 -19.02
N GLN A 97 -3.49 5.68 -20.11
CA GLN A 97 -3.43 4.44 -20.88
C GLN A 97 -2.03 4.17 -21.45
N GLU A 98 -1.37 5.19 -21.98
CA GLU A 98 0.00 5.10 -22.51
C GLU A 98 1.00 4.67 -21.42
N ARG A 99 0.94 5.28 -20.22
CA ARG A 99 1.80 4.90 -19.09
C ARG A 99 1.58 3.44 -18.68
N TRP A 100 0.35 2.93 -18.75
CA TRP A 100 0.07 1.51 -18.50
C TRP A 100 0.64 0.59 -19.58
N GLY A 101 0.59 0.99 -20.85
CA GLY A 101 1.25 0.26 -21.93
C GLY A 101 2.78 0.21 -21.77
N GLU A 102 3.38 1.29 -21.28
CA GLU A 102 4.81 1.30 -20.92
C GLU A 102 5.13 0.39 -19.72
N LYS A 103 4.27 0.37 -18.70
CA LYS A 103 4.42 -0.54 -17.56
C LYS A 103 4.35 -2.00 -17.98
N GLU A 104 3.43 -2.34 -18.88
CA GLU A 104 3.32 -3.70 -19.44
C GLU A 104 4.62 -4.14 -20.08
N ARG A 105 5.15 -3.34 -21.02
CA ARG A 105 6.43 -3.64 -21.69
C ARG A 105 7.59 -3.71 -20.70
N ARG A 106 7.66 -2.75 -19.77
CA ARG A 106 8.72 -2.71 -18.76
C ARG A 106 8.72 -3.95 -17.88
N LEU A 107 7.55 -4.43 -17.46
CA LEU A 107 7.44 -5.66 -16.67
C LEU A 107 7.74 -6.89 -17.51
N GLN A 108 7.29 -6.93 -18.77
CA GLN A 108 7.65 -7.99 -19.70
C GLN A 108 9.18 -8.10 -19.86
N ASP A 109 9.86 -7.00 -20.11
CA ASP A 109 11.34 -6.95 -20.22
C ASP A 109 12.01 -7.36 -18.91
N PHE A 110 11.46 -6.95 -17.77
CA PHE A 110 11.99 -7.32 -16.45
C PHE A 110 11.92 -8.84 -16.22
N TYR A 111 10.78 -9.48 -16.52
CA TYR A 111 10.57 -10.90 -16.25
C TYR A 111 11.21 -11.82 -17.31
N THR A 112 11.34 -11.35 -18.56
CA THR A 112 12.00 -12.11 -19.64
C THR A 112 13.51 -11.89 -19.68
N GLY A 113 13.98 -10.73 -19.24
CA GLY A 113 15.39 -10.35 -19.23
C GLY A 113 16.09 -10.57 -17.88
N GLY A 114 17.10 -9.73 -17.63
CA GLY A 114 18.01 -9.84 -16.47
C GLY A 114 17.45 -9.35 -15.13
N ARG A 115 16.12 -9.19 -14.98
CA ARG A 115 15.46 -8.75 -13.73
C ARG A 115 16.02 -7.45 -13.16
N CYS A 116 16.30 -6.49 -14.04
CA CYS A 116 16.70 -5.13 -13.66
C CYS A 116 15.93 -4.12 -14.51
N PHE A 117 15.53 -3.00 -13.91
CA PHE A 117 14.88 -1.91 -14.63
C PHE A 117 15.87 -0.95 -15.30
N ASP A 118 17.14 -0.97 -14.89
CA ASP A 118 18.17 -0.08 -15.41
C ASP A 118 18.90 -0.76 -16.58
N ALA A 119 19.06 -0.03 -17.68
CA ALA A 119 19.80 -0.48 -18.86
C ALA A 119 21.28 -0.77 -18.55
N SER A 120 21.84 -0.16 -17.50
CA SER A 120 23.19 -0.44 -17.01
C SER A 120 23.31 -1.78 -16.27
N GLY A 121 22.19 -2.47 -16.02
CA GLY A 121 22.14 -3.74 -15.28
C GLY A 121 22.41 -3.58 -13.78
N ARG A 122 22.55 -2.36 -13.26
CA ARG A 122 22.84 -2.09 -11.85
C ARG A 122 21.66 -1.39 -11.18
N SER A 123 21.02 -2.09 -10.24
CA SER A 123 19.97 -1.49 -9.41
C SER A 123 20.59 -0.60 -8.31
N ARG A 124 20.08 0.62 -8.14
CA ARG A 124 20.45 1.47 -7.00
C ARG A 124 19.81 0.92 -5.73
N ILE A 125 20.62 0.41 -4.82
CA ILE A 125 20.16 -0.09 -3.52
C ILE A 125 20.06 1.10 -2.55
N PRO A 126 18.86 1.45 -2.05
CA PRO A 126 18.73 2.48 -1.02
C PRO A 126 19.42 2.01 0.27
N PRO A 127 19.82 2.91 1.18
CA PRO A 127 20.43 2.53 2.44
C PRO A 127 19.45 1.68 3.26
N CYS A 128 19.62 0.35 3.18
CA CYS A 128 18.79 -0.61 3.88
C CYS A 128 19.42 -0.95 5.24
N LYS A 129 18.57 -1.23 6.23
CA LYS A 129 19.06 -1.77 7.51
C LYS A 129 19.61 -3.17 7.26
N SER A 130 20.70 -3.52 7.94
CA SER A 130 21.24 -4.88 7.84
C SER A 130 20.20 -5.90 8.30
N GLU A 131 20.17 -7.05 7.64
CA GLU A 131 19.21 -8.13 7.93
C GLU A 131 19.26 -8.55 9.40
N ARG A 132 20.48 -8.68 9.97
CA ARG A 132 20.69 -8.98 11.39
C ARG A 132 20.07 -7.94 12.32
N ARG A 133 20.18 -6.65 11.99
CA ARG A 133 19.59 -5.57 12.79
C ARG A 133 18.07 -5.66 12.77
N VAL A 134 17.50 -5.95 11.61
CA VAL A 134 16.05 -6.13 11.46
C VAL A 134 15.58 -7.34 12.28
N GLN A 135 16.26 -8.48 12.16
CA GLN A 135 15.94 -9.70 12.91
C GLN A 135 16.04 -9.49 14.43
N LEU A 136 17.08 -8.78 14.90
CA LEU A 136 17.24 -8.48 16.32
C LEU A 136 16.12 -7.59 16.85
N ILE A 137 15.77 -6.52 16.12
CA ILE A 137 14.65 -5.64 16.49
C ILE A 137 13.34 -6.42 16.50
N GLN A 138 13.12 -7.29 15.52
CA GLN A 138 11.93 -8.13 15.44
C GLN A 138 11.85 -9.09 16.64
N ALA A 139 12.94 -9.79 16.96
CA ALA A 139 12.99 -10.70 18.10
C ALA A 139 12.76 -9.97 19.44
N ALA A 140 13.40 -8.82 19.63
CA ALA A 140 13.20 -7.99 20.82
C ALA A 140 11.75 -7.49 20.94
N SER A 141 11.14 -7.08 19.82
CA SER A 141 9.74 -6.64 19.81
C SER A 141 8.78 -7.78 20.11
N LEU A 142 9.00 -8.97 19.52
CA LEU A 142 8.19 -10.16 19.79
C LEU A 142 8.30 -10.59 21.25
N LEU A 143 9.51 -10.58 21.82
CA LEU A 143 9.74 -10.87 23.23
C LEU A 143 9.00 -9.87 24.13
N TYR A 144 9.15 -8.57 23.85
CA TYR A 144 8.50 -7.51 24.61
C TYR A 144 6.98 -7.65 24.59
N TRP A 145 6.36 -7.79 23.41
CA TRP A 145 4.91 -7.90 23.29
C TRP A 145 4.38 -9.19 23.91
N SER A 146 5.08 -10.30 23.76
CA SER A 146 4.69 -11.57 24.37
C SER A 146 4.78 -11.50 25.89
N ALA A 147 5.85 -10.93 26.43
CA ALA A 147 6.03 -10.73 27.87
C ALA A 147 4.99 -9.75 28.43
N PHE A 148 4.73 -8.63 27.74
CA PHE A 148 3.73 -7.66 28.13
C PHE A 148 2.33 -8.28 28.22
N ILE A 149 1.93 -9.06 27.21
CA ILE A 149 0.63 -9.76 27.21
C ILE A 149 0.58 -10.79 28.36
N ALA A 150 1.63 -11.60 28.53
CA ALA A 150 1.67 -12.62 29.57
C ALA A 150 1.60 -11.99 30.99
N LEU A 151 2.37 -10.92 31.24
CA LEU A 151 2.36 -10.19 32.50
C LEU A 151 1.02 -9.50 32.75
N SER A 152 0.40 -8.94 31.71
CA SER A 152 -0.93 -8.33 31.82
C SER A 152 -1.99 -9.37 32.18
N CYS A 153 -1.99 -10.52 31.51
CA CYS A 153 -2.87 -11.65 31.83
C CYS A 153 -2.63 -12.16 33.26
N ALA A 154 -1.37 -12.34 33.66
CA ALA A 154 -1.02 -12.77 35.02
C ALA A 154 -1.48 -11.75 36.07
N GLY A 155 -1.26 -10.45 35.83
CA GLY A 155 -1.71 -9.37 36.71
C GLY A 155 -3.23 -9.34 36.88
N LEU A 156 -3.97 -9.53 35.78
CA LEU A 156 -5.43 -9.67 35.81
C LEU A 156 -5.85 -10.94 36.57
N LEU A 157 -5.13 -12.06 36.45
CA LEU A 157 -5.48 -13.30 37.16
C LEU A 157 -5.13 -13.27 38.63
N LEU A 158 -4.07 -12.57 39.05
CA LEU A 158 -3.59 -12.59 40.44
C LEU A 158 -4.19 -11.47 41.29
N SER A 159 -4.52 -10.32 40.71
CA SER A 159 -4.94 -9.13 41.47
C SER A 159 -6.38 -8.72 41.19
N PRO A 160 -7.27 -8.74 42.21
CA PRO A 160 -8.64 -8.26 42.05
C PRO A 160 -8.70 -6.74 41.83
N ALA A 161 -7.73 -5.97 42.32
CA ALA A 161 -7.66 -4.53 42.10
C ALA A 161 -7.42 -4.18 40.62
N LEU A 162 -6.54 -4.92 39.95
CA LEU A 162 -6.30 -4.76 38.51
C LEU A 162 -7.54 -5.13 37.68
N ARG A 163 -8.29 -6.16 38.07
CA ARG A 163 -9.57 -6.51 37.42
C ARG A 163 -10.59 -5.39 37.57
N ALA A 164 -10.75 -4.84 38.78
CA ALA A 164 -11.68 -3.75 39.03
C ALA A 164 -11.31 -2.49 38.23
N PHE A 165 -10.02 -2.15 38.20
CA PHE A 165 -9.52 -1.06 37.36
C PHE A 165 -9.80 -1.29 35.87
N PHE A 166 -9.51 -2.48 35.35
CA PHE A 166 -9.78 -2.82 33.95
C PHE A 166 -11.28 -2.73 33.62
N LEU A 167 -12.15 -3.24 34.49
CA LEU A 167 -13.60 -3.12 34.33
C LEU A 167 -14.05 -1.66 34.33
N LEU A 168 -13.51 -0.83 35.21
CA LEU A 168 -13.81 0.60 35.25
C LEU A 168 -13.40 1.29 33.94
N VAL A 169 -12.22 0.98 33.42
CA VAL A 169 -11.74 1.51 32.13
C VAL A 169 -12.65 1.06 30.98
N VAL A 170 -13.05 -0.20 30.93
CA VAL A 170 -13.99 -0.70 29.91
C VAL A 170 -15.35 0.00 30.01
N LEU A 171 -15.91 0.14 31.22
CA LEU A 171 -17.16 0.85 31.44
C LEU A 171 -17.06 2.32 31.06
N PHE A 172 -15.93 2.97 31.35
CA PHE A 172 -15.66 4.34 30.92
C PHE A 172 -15.69 4.45 29.39
N PHE A 173 -14.97 3.59 28.66
CA PHE A 173 -14.95 3.65 27.20
C PHE A 173 -16.31 3.28 26.56
N LEU A 174 -17.04 2.30 27.11
CA LEU A 174 -18.40 1.99 26.65
C LEU A 174 -19.37 3.14 26.91
N GLY A 175 -19.27 3.77 28.07
CA GLY A 175 -20.05 4.97 28.41
C GLY A 175 -19.74 6.12 27.47
N GLN A 176 -18.45 6.37 27.21
CA GLN A 176 -17.99 7.39 26.28
C GLN A 176 -18.46 7.12 24.84
N GLN A 177 -18.42 5.87 24.39
CA GLN A 177 -18.92 5.47 23.08
C GLN A 177 -20.44 5.69 22.97
N ARG A 178 -21.20 5.38 24.03
CA ARG A 178 -22.66 5.61 24.08
C ARG A 178 -23.01 7.10 24.12
N ALA A 179 -22.23 7.91 24.84
CA ALA A 179 -22.54 9.33 25.06
C ALA A 179 -22.06 10.23 23.91
N VAL A 180 -20.85 10.01 23.40
CA VAL A 180 -20.18 10.92 22.43
C VAL A 180 -19.94 10.24 21.08
N GLY A 181 -20.25 8.94 20.96
CA GLY A 181 -20.03 8.17 19.74
C GLY A 181 -18.60 7.65 19.56
N GLY A 182 -17.71 7.87 20.53
CA GLY A 182 -16.33 7.38 20.53
C GLY A 182 -15.30 8.46 20.86
N VAL A 183 -14.02 8.08 20.88
CA VAL A 183 -12.90 9.01 21.15
C VAL A 183 -12.66 9.92 19.95
N GLU A 184 -12.79 9.39 18.73
CA GLU A 184 -12.52 10.15 17.51
C GLU A 184 -13.50 11.32 17.31
N LEU A 185 -14.77 11.14 17.65
CA LEU A 185 -15.78 12.22 17.57
C LEU A 185 -15.56 13.31 18.63
N LEU A 186 -15.08 12.92 19.82
CA LEU A 186 -14.68 13.85 20.86
C LEU A 186 -13.47 14.68 20.40
N GLU A 187 -12.47 14.03 19.82
CA GLU A 187 -11.27 14.69 19.29
C GLU A 187 -11.61 15.65 18.13
N LEU A 188 -12.47 15.22 17.21
CA LEU A 188 -12.98 16.06 16.12
C LEU A 188 -13.80 17.26 16.64
N ALA A 189 -14.57 17.08 17.71
CA ALA A 189 -15.31 18.18 18.34
C ALA A 189 -14.37 19.19 19.03
N CYS A 190 -13.26 18.72 19.62
CA CYS A 190 -12.23 19.58 20.19
C CYS A 190 -11.46 20.37 19.12
N HIS A 191 -11.18 19.75 17.96
CA HIS A 191 -10.46 20.39 16.85
C HIS A 191 -11.33 21.29 15.94
N ARG A 192 -12.66 21.26 16.10
CA ARG A 192 -13.59 22.16 15.37
C ARG A 192 -13.84 23.50 16.08
N ARG A 193 -13.16 23.79 17.19
CA ARG A 193 -13.13 25.11 17.83
C ARG A 193 -11.89 25.89 17.40
#